data_AF-A0A538U7Z1-F1
#
_entry.id   AF-A0A538U7Z1-F1
#
_cell.length_a   1.000
_cell.length_b   1.000
_cell.length_c   1.000
_cell.angle_alpha   90.00
_cell.angle_beta   90.00
_cell.angle_gamma   90.00
#
_symmetry.space_group_name_H-M   'P 1'
#
loop_
_entity.id
_entity.type
_entity.pdbx_description
1 polymer ?
#
loop_
_entity_poly.entity_id
_entity_poly.type
_entity_poly.pdbx_seq_one_letter_code
_entity_poly.pdbx_strand_id
1 'polypeptide(L)'
;MAPFRLGKNPAATSKSHANSETMRDRARTPSGCPRLRHAGRRMRQDDTLGAGAPPSAWTAGAADVTFRRMARAPSPLALALLATLVWPRAAGAPARPADVATVPGLAAPARVVVDRWGIPHIRAANLADLYFAWGYATARDRLWELEYTRRASSGELWEWFGNRSLTADGGAQLFQIRERAGRIWERERRDPAVRAPLERYAAGINAWIERCRSGAAPWPPEFRRLGRFPAPWKPENAYLMLLAQGVLLDLDLPELDEARELRDHGPAWLKRRHRYERDVTVTSIPDSVARRLYGSTTGGAGGTLASDRQARATLAGVLPTPTRDPDERASNVFAVGPRRSASGAPLLANDPHLGLGTPGPLHVVHLSVPGVVEAAGACVPGMPVIVSGRNERCAWGLTATGADVMDVYADTLSADGRRVLWRRGWVPVREADYTMRYRVLGILPIPPLGQKRRYTLHGPVVAWDAKHRLALSVRW
;
A
#
# COMPACT_ATOMS: atom_id res chain seq x y z
N MET A 1 -19.50 -43.09 -4.71
CA MET A 1 -18.91 -43.99 -5.73
C MET A 1 -17.77 -43.26 -6.43
N ALA A 2 -16.53 -43.56 -6.06
CA ALA A 2 -15.34 -43.32 -6.90
C ALA A 2 -15.17 -44.54 -7.86
N PRO A 3 -14.21 -44.58 -8.81
CA PRO A 3 -13.20 -43.58 -9.16
C PRO A 3 -12.96 -43.37 -10.68
N PHE A 4 -12.26 -42.28 -11.00
CA PHE A 4 -11.61 -42.04 -12.29
C PHE A 4 -10.20 -42.68 -12.26
N ARG A 5 -9.83 -43.46 -13.29
CA ARG A 5 -8.54 -44.17 -13.40
C ARG A 5 -7.49 -43.36 -14.20
N LEU A 6 -6.25 -43.41 -13.70
CA LEU A 6 -4.99 -43.00 -14.35
C LEU A 6 -4.52 -44.04 -15.39
N GLY A 7 -3.92 -43.58 -16.49
CA GLY A 7 -3.01 -44.36 -17.35
C GLY A 7 -1.88 -43.44 -17.81
N LYS A 8 -0.67 -43.57 -17.26
CA LYS A 8 0.48 -44.42 -17.67
C LYS A 8 1.12 -44.03 -19.01
N ASN A 9 2.33 -43.52 -18.87
CA ASN A 9 3.39 -43.34 -19.86
C ASN A 9 3.84 -44.69 -20.46
N PRO A 10 4.44 -44.72 -21.66
CA PRO A 10 5.62 -45.54 -21.85
C PRO A 10 6.80 -44.85 -22.58
N ALA A 11 7.94 -45.51 -22.44
CA ALA A 11 9.31 -45.07 -22.68
C ALA A 11 9.75 -44.85 -24.15
N ALA A 12 10.76 -43.99 -24.25
CA ALA A 12 11.92 -43.94 -25.15
C ALA A 12 12.05 -44.95 -26.31
N THR A 13 12.49 -44.44 -27.47
CA THR A 13 13.63 -45.01 -28.24
C THR A 13 14.20 -43.99 -29.23
N SER A 14 15.52 -44.02 -29.34
CA SER A 14 16.42 -43.22 -30.19
C SER A 14 16.44 -43.65 -31.66
N LYS A 15 16.80 -42.72 -32.56
CA LYS A 15 17.64 -42.88 -33.78
C LYS A 15 17.87 -41.48 -34.36
N SER A 16 19.01 -40.84 -34.12
CA SER A 16 20.26 -40.88 -34.90
C SER A 16 20.06 -40.64 -36.42
N HIS A 17 20.33 -39.41 -36.87
CA HIS A 17 21.05 -39.20 -38.13
C HIS A 17 22.08 -38.10 -37.93
N ALA A 18 23.34 -38.53 -37.99
CA ALA A 18 24.49 -37.68 -38.22
C ALA A 18 24.45 -37.16 -39.67
N ASN A 19 24.86 -35.92 -39.86
CA ASN A 19 25.80 -35.62 -40.93
C ASN A 19 26.78 -34.57 -40.44
N SER A 20 27.98 -35.08 -40.23
CA SER A 20 29.23 -34.37 -40.04
C SER A 20 29.69 -33.79 -41.37
N GLU A 21 30.03 -32.50 -41.37
CA GLU A 21 31.17 -32.03 -42.15
C GLU A 21 31.99 -31.09 -41.28
N THR A 22 33.29 -31.37 -41.25
CA THR A 22 34.33 -30.73 -40.46
C THR A 22 35.32 -30.14 -41.45
N MET A 23 35.85 -28.96 -41.15
CA MET A 23 37.27 -28.57 -41.27
C MET A 23 37.38 -27.09 -40.91
N ARG A 24 37.93 -26.76 -39.73
CA ARG A 24 39.35 -26.64 -39.36
C ARG A 24 40.00 -25.33 -39.81
N ASP A 25 40.60 -24.70 -38.79
CA ASP A 25 41.70 -23.74 -38.78
C ASP A 25 41.54 -22.39 -39.46
N ARG A 26 41.44 -21.36 -38.60
CA ARG A 26 42.50 -20.35 -38.49
C ARG A 26 42.40 -19.58 -37.18
N ALA A 27 43.34 -19.86 -36.28
CA ALA A 27 43.73 -18.96 -35.21
C ALA A 27 44.21 -17.63 -35.82
N ARG A 28 43.64 -16.51 -35.35
CA ARG A 28 44.28 -15.19 -35.33
C ARG A 28 43.52 -14.31 -34.32
N THR A 29 44.21 -13.95 -33.26
CA THR A 29 43.86 -12.91 -32.29
C THR A 29 43.65 -11.56 -32.98
N PRO A 30 42.79 -10.71 -32.41
CA PRO A 30 43.13 -9.31 -32.27
C PRO A 30 43.05 -8.89 -30.80
N SER A 31 44.23 -8.62 -30.26
CA SER A 31 44.48 -7.75 -29.12
C SER A 31 43.83 -6.38 -29.32
N GLY A 32 43.11 -5.87 -28.31
CA GLY A 32 42.68 -4.46 -28.30
C GLY A 32 41.49 -4.15 -27.40
N CYS A 33 41.60 -4.37 -26.09
CA CYS A 33 40.65 -3.81 -25.12
C CYS A 33 41.23 -2.50 -24.57
N PRO A 34 40.55 -1.33 -24.68
CA PRO A 34 41.09 -0.08 -24.16
C PRO A 34 41.01 -0.05 -22.64
N ARG A 35 42.19 0.01 -21.99
CA ARG A 35 42.36 0.21 -20.55
C ARG A 35 41.90 1.62 -20.17
N LEU A 36 40.80 1.74 -19.42
CA LEU A 36 40.50 2.94 -18.64
C LEU A 36 41.49 3.02 -17.46
N ARG A 37 42.42 3.99 -17.54
CA ARG A 37 43.33 4.33 -16.44
C ARG A 37 42.56 5.15 -15.40
N HIS A 38 42.33 4.56 -14.23
CA HIS A 38 42.00 5.33 -13.02
C HIS A 38 43.25 6.06 -12.53
N ALA A 39 43.24 7.39 -12.61
CA ALA A 39 44.17 8.24 -11.88
C ALA A 39 43.68 8.36 -10.44
N GLY A 40 44.20 7.51 -9.55
CA GLY A 40 44.03 7.66 -8.11
C GLY A 40 44.91 8.78 -7.58
N ARG A 41 44.31 9.89 -7.13
CA ARG A 41 44.98 10.82 -6.21
C ARG A 41 44.65 10.41 -4.78
N ARG A 42 45.67 9.94 -4.07
CA ARG A 42 45.64 9.72 -2.62
C ARG A 42 45.46 11.06 -1.91
N MET A 43 44.43 11.18 -1.07
CA MET A 43 44.34 12.25 -0.09
C MET A 43 45.19 11.84 1.11
N ARG A 44 46.26 12.61 1.39
CA ARG A 44 46.99 12.54 2.65
C ARG A 44 46.23 13.35 3.69
N GLN A 45 46.15 12.77 4.88
CA GLN A 45 45.74 13.38 6.13
C GLN A 45 46.92 14.20 6.68
N ASP A 46 46.60 15.20 7.51
CA ASP A 46 47.47 16.12 8.27
C ASP A 46 47.87 17.42 7.54
N ASP A 47 47.21 18.55 7.86
CA ASP A 47 47.67 19.45 8.94
C ASP A 47 46.83 20.74 9.08
N THR A 48 46.38 20.99 10.32
CA THR A 48 46.23 22.29 11.03
C THR A 48 45.25 23.40 10.60
N LEU A 49 44.65 23.98 11.65
CA LEU A 49 43.68 25.08 11.72
C LEU A 49 44.29 26.45 11.31
N GLY A 50 43.51 27.28 10.62
CA GLY A 50 43.82 28.70 10.41
C GLY A 50 42.57 29.49 9.99
N ALA A 51 42.20 30.49 10.80
CA ALA A 51 41.04 31.35 10.64
C ALA A 51 41.18 32.32 9.44
N GLY A 52 40.08 32.63 8.76
CA GLY A 52 39.99 33.68 7.74
C GLY A 52 38.53 34.02 7.38
N ALA A 53 38.16 35.29 7.55
CA ALA A 53 36.81 35.85 7.46
C ALA A 53 36.18 35.84 6.05
N PRO A 54 34.84 35.93 5.92
CA PRO A 54 34.17 36.07 4.62
C PRO A 54 34.09 37.55 4.17
N PRO A 55 34.07 37.82 2.85
CA PRO A 55 34.05 39.18 2.33
C PRO A 55 32.63 39.79 2.25
N SER A 56 32.55 41.05 2.70
CA SER A 56 31.59 42.12 2.37
C SER A 56 31.58 42.44 0.86
N ALA A 57 30.60 43.09 0.21
CA ALA A 57 29.29 43.66 0.51
C ALA A 57 28.64 44.06 -0.85
N TRP A 58 27.31 44.14 -0.90
CA TRP A 58 26.60 45.14 -1.72
C TRP A 58 25.41 45.65 -0.88
N THR A 59 25.40 46.95 -0.63
CA THR A 59 24.41 47.70 0.16
C THR A 59 23.60 48.64 -0.74
N ALA A 60 22.28 48.66 -0.57
CA ALA A 60 21.37 49.83 -0.64
C ALA A 60 19.93 49.31 -0.37
N GLY A 61 19.05 49.90 0.44
CA GLY A 61 19.07 51.12 1.24
C GLY A 61 18.01 51.03 2.35
N ALA A 62 18.17 51.87 3.37
CA ALA A 62 17.49 51.82 4.65
C ALA A 62 16.04 52.35 4.62
N ALA A 63 15.20 51.76 5.48
CA ALA A 63 14.14 52.45 6.20
C ALA A 63 14.19 51.98 7.66
N ASP A 64 14.47 52.90 8.56
CA ASP A 64 14.68 52.66 10.00
C ASP A 64 13.38 52.29 10.72
N VAL A 65 13.44 51.25 11.57
CA VAL A 65 12.56 51.14 12.75
C VAL A 65 13.38 50.71 13.95
N THR A 66 13.68 51.67 14.83
CA THR A 66 14.30 51.48 16.14
C THR A 66 13.31 50.87 17.14
N PHE A 67 13.71 49.80 17.84
CA PHE A 67 13.04 49.36 19.07
C PHE A 67 13.90 49.63 20.31
N ARG A 68 13.40 50.53 21.17
CA ARG A 68 13.92 50.77 22.53
C ARG A 68 13.66 49.56 23.43
N ARG A 69 14.70 49.09 24.14
CA ARG A 69 14.57 48.14 25.26
C ARG A 69 13.86 48.82 26.43
N MET A 70 12.76 48.24 26.90
CA MET A 70 12.26 48.42 28.26
C MET A 70 12.46 47.12 29.04
N ALA A 71 13.13 47.22 30.19
CA ALA A 71 13.23 46.12 31.14
C ALA A 71 11.82 45.75 31.64
N ARG A 72 11.44 44.48 31.55
CA ARG A 72 10.24 43.92 32.18
C ARG A 72 10.65 42.74 33.06
N ALA A 73 10.09 42.70 34.26
CA ALA A 73 10.24 41.65 35.25
C ALA A 73 9.97 40.24 34.65
N PRO A 74 10.58 39.18 35.19
CA PRO A 74 10.45 37.84 34.63
C PRO A 74 8.99 37.38 34.64
N SER A 75 8.52 36.91 33.48
CA SER A 75 7.16 36.40 33.30
C SER A 75 6.93 35.11 34.12
N PRO A 76 5.70 34.83 34.59
CA PRO A 76 5.35 33.58 35.28
C PRO A 76 5.59 32.30 34.45
N LEU A 77 5.82 32.43 33.13
CA LEU A 77 6.24 31.32 32.26
C LEU A 77 7.66 30.80 32.57
N ALA A 78 8.57 31.65 33.06
CA ALA A 78 9.95 31.24 33.34
C ALA A 78 10.06 30.36 34.60
N LEU A 79 9.17 30.55 35.58
CA LEU A 79 9.05 29.71 36.77
C LEU A 79 8.38 28.36 36.45
N ALA A 80 7.43 28.33 35.51
CA ALA A 80 6.80 27.09 35.05
C ALA A 80 7.78 26.17 34.29
N LEU A 81 8.78 26.73 33.61
CA LEU A 81 9.83 25.97 32.91
C LEU A 81 10.94 25.42 33.83
N LEU A 82 11.10 25.96 35.04
CA LEU A 82 12.03 25.42 36.04
C LEU A 82 11.40 24.29 36.88
N ALA A 83 10.07 24.27 37.03
CA ALA A 83 9.35 23.19 37.71
C ALA A 83 9.34 21.87 36.91
N THR A 84 9.60 21.89 35.60
CA THR A 84 9.69 20.68 34.76
C THR A 84 11.07 20.03 34.76
N LEU A 85 12.11 20.69 35.29
CA LEU A 85 13.48 20.17 35.37
C LEU A 85 13.75 19.37 36.66
N VAL A 86 12.81 19.34 37.60
CA VAL A 86 12.82 18.44 38.77
C VAL A 86 11.56 17.57 38.74
N TRP A 87 11.34 16.84 37.65
CA TRP A 87 10.48 15.67 37.72
C TRP A 87 11.26 14.61 38.49
N PRO A 88 10.83 14.15 39.68
CA PRO A 88 11.49 13.04 40.32
C PRO A 88 11.52 11.90 39.31
N ARG A 89 12.71 11.39 38.98
CA ARG A 89 12.87 10.13 38.24
C ARG A 89 11.88 9.18 38.89
N ALA A 90 10.80 8.85 38.19
CA ALA A 90 9.80 7.96 38.72
C ALA A 90 10.57 6.67 39.04
N ALA A 91 10.78 6.41 40.33
CA ALA A 91 11.20 5.11 40.82
C ALA A 91 10.26 4.13 40.12
N GLY A 92 10.83 3.16 39.41
CA GLY A 92 10.11 2.27 38.51
C GLY A 92 8.79 1.88 39.15
N ALA A 93 7.68 2.33 38.54
CA ALA A 93 6.36 2.03 39.05
C ALA A 93 6.31 0.52 39.30
N PRO A 94 5.81 0.06 40.47
CA PRO A 94 5.68 -1.37 40.72
C PRO A 94 4.97 -1.99 39.53
N ALA A 95 5.53 -3.09 39.00
CA ALA A 95 4.96 -3.78 37.85
C ALA A 95 3.46 -3.93 38.09
N ARG A 96 2.64 -3.32 37.23
CA ARG A 96 1.18 -3.52 37.31
C ARG A 96 0.94 -5.03 37.37
N PRO A 97 0.14 -5.52 38.33
CA PRO A 97 -0.27 -6.92 38.32
C PRO A 97 -0.71 -7.27 36.91
N ALA A 98 -0.28 -8.43 36.40
CA ALA A 98 -0.73 -8.86 35.09
C ALA A 98 -2.26 -8.84 35.10
N ASP A 99 -2.87 -8.05 34.22
CA ASP A 99 -4.33 -8.04 34.05
C ASP A 99 -4.73 -9.42 33.53
N VAL A 100 -5.06 -10.34 34.44
CA VAL A 100 -5.58 -11.66 34.08
C VAL A 100 -7.05 -11.46 33.73
N ALA A 101 -7.35 -11.50 32.43
CA ALA A 101 -8.72 -11.45 31.92
C ALA A 101 -9.10 -12.82 31.35
N THR A 102 -10.24 -13.35 31.79
CA THR A 102 -10.85 -14.51 31.14
C THR A 102 -11.53 -14.03 29.86
N VAL A 103 -10.97 -14.42 28.72
CA VAL A 103 -11.50 -14.06 27.40
C VAL A 103 -12.10 -15.31 26.75
N PRO A 104 -13.42 -15.37 26.54
CA PRO A 104 -14.05 -16.49 25.83
C PRO A 104 -13.44 -16.69 24.44
N GLY A 105 -13.17 -17.96 24.09
CA GLY A 105 -12.69 -18.34 22.76
C GLY A 105 -11.22 -18.76 22.69
N LEU A 106 -10.42 -18.57 23.74
CA LEU A 106 -9.08 -19.18 23.87
C LEU A 106 -9.20 -20.65 24.34
N ALA A 107 -8.44 -21.56 23.72
CA ALA A 107 -8.37 -22.96 24.17
C ALA A 107 -7.28 -23.16 25.24
N ALA A 108 -6.19 -22.41 25.15
CA ALA A 108 -5.12 -22.34 26.14
C ALA A 108 -4.77 -20.89 26.49
N PRO A 109 -4.12 -20.63 27.64
CA PRO A 109 -3.69 -19.28 28.00
C PRO A 109 -2.76 -18.67 26.94
N ALA A 110 -3.00 -17.41 26.61
CA ALA A 110 -2.10 -16.58 25.82
C ALA A 110 -1.58 -15.44 26.70
N ARG A 111 -0.29 -15.10 26.56
CA ARG A 111 0.37 -14.02 27.30
C ARG A 111 0.72 -12.90 26.34
N VAL A 112 0.24 -11.69 26.64
CA VAL A 112 0.61 -10.47 25.92
C VAL A 112 1.44 -9.61 26.86
N VAL A 113 2.70 -9.37 26.52
CA VAL A 113 3.58 -8.43 27.22
C VAL A 113 3.82 -7.24 26.31
N VAL A 114 3.48 -6.04 26.77
CA VAL A 114 3.75 -4.82 26.02
C VAL A 114 5.07 -4.25 26.52
N ASP A 115 6.00 -4.02 25.60
CA ASP A 115 7.30 -3.43 25.96
C ASP A 115 7.21 -1.91 26.15
N ARG A 116 8.37 -1.29 26.45
CA ARG A 116 8.46 0.16 26.65
C ARG A 116 8.11 1.01 25.44
N TRP A 117 8.09 0.43 24.23
CA TRP A 117 7.76 1.10 22.97
C TRP A 117 6.30 0.87 22.56
N GLY A 118 5.53 0.16 23.37
CA GLY A 118 4.15 -0.19 23.04
C GLY A 118 4.03 -1.41 22.13
N ILE A 119 5.11 -2.18 21.92
CA ILE A 119 5.10 -3.36 21.04
C ILE A 119 4.53 -4.56 21.83
N PRO A 120 3.45 -5.21 21.36
CA PRO A 120 2.94 -6.42 21.97
C PRO A 120 3.80 -7.64 21.58
N HIS A 121 4.33 -8.31 22.59
CA HIS A 121 4.90 -9.65 22.52
C HIS A 121 3.85 -10.68 22.93
N ILE A 122 3.38 -11.45 21.96
CA ILE A 122 2.26 -12.38 22.08
C ILE A 122 2.81 -13.80 22.08
N ARG A 123 2.61 -14.51 23.19
CA ARG A 123 2.98 -15.91 23.34
C ARG A 123 1.73 -16.76 23.53
N ALA A 124 1.60 -17.84 22.76
CA ALA A 124 0.51 -18.80 22.90
C ALA A 124 1.03 -20.24 22.81
N ALA A 125 0.22 -21.20 23.22
CA ALA A 125 0.56 -22.63 23.15
C ALA A 125 0.37 -23.24 21.75
N ASN A 126 -0.43 -22.60 20.90
CA ASN A 126 -0.73 -23.07 19.55
C ASN A 126 -1.06 -21.89 18.63
N LEU A 127 -1.07 -22.13 17.31
CA LEU A 127 -1.34 -21.09 16.32
C LEU A 127 -2.77 -20.51 16.41
N ALA A 128 -3.77 -21.32 16.74
CA ALA A 128 -5.15 -20.85 16.79
C ALA A 128 -5.36 -19.81 17.91
N ASP A 129 -4.74 -20.03 19.07
CA ASP A 129 -4.73 -19.08 20.18
C ASP A 129 -3.78 -17.90 19.93
N LEU A 130 -2.68 -18.11 19.19
CA LEU A 130 -1.81 -17.01 18.74
C LEU A 130 -2.59 -16.01 17.88
N TYR A 131 -3.27 -16.48 16.82
CA TYR A 131 -4.04 -15.59 15.93
C TYR A 131 -5.18 -14.90 16.66
N PHE A 132 -5.85 -15.60 17.59
CA PHE A 132 -6.86 -14.98 18.45
C PHE A 132 -6.27 -13.87 19.32
N ALA A 133 -5.18 -14.16 20.04
CA ALA A 133 -4.53 -13.18 20.90
C ALA A 133 -3.95 -12.00 20.09
N TRP A 134 -3.49 -12.25 18.87
CA TRP A 134 -3.06 -11.23 17.93
C TRP A 134 -4.22 -10.30 17.55
N GLY A 135 -5.35 -10.84 17.11
CA GLY A 135 -6.54 -10.03 16.80
C GLY A 135 -7.02 -9.21 18.00
N TYR A 136 -6.99 -9.80 19.19
CA TYR A 136 -7.34 -9.13 20.44
C TYR A 136 -6.40 -7.96 20.76
N ALA A 137 -5.08 -8.17 20.65
CA ALA A 137 -4.08 -7.13 20.87
C ALA A 137 -4.16 -6.01 19.81
N THR A 138 -4.36 -6.38 18.54
CA THR A 138 -4.55 -5.39 17.46
C THR A 138 -5.79 -4.54 17.69
N ALA A 139 -6.91 -5.12 18.14
CA ALA A 139 -8.10 -4.35 18.48
C ALA A 139 -7.87 -3.46 19.71
N ARG A 140 -7.23 -3.96 20.76
CA ARG A 140 -6.85 -3.13 21.92
C ARG A 140 -6.09 -1.87 21.50
N ASP A 141 -5.15 -2.02 20.57
CA ASP A 141 -4.26 -0.94 20.18
C ASP A 141 -4.86 -0.06 19.07
N ARG A 142 -5.59 -0.65 18.12
CA ARG A 142 -5.91 -0.07 16.80
C ARG A 142 -7.40 -0.15 16.40
N LEU A 143 -8.34 -0.38 17.34
CA LEU A 143 -9.75 -0.58 16.97
C LEU A 143 -10.37 0.57 16.15
N TRP A 144 -10.02 1.82 16.46
CA TRP A 144 -10.47 2.97 15.66
C TRP A 144 -9.96 2.87 14.21
N GLU A 145 -8.66 2.64 14.05
CA GLU A 145 -8.00 2.52 12.75
C GLU A 145 -8.58 1.34 11.93
N LEU A 146 -8.84 0.20 12.57
CA LEU A 146 -9.48 -0.96 11.94
C LEU A 146 -10.84 -0.59 11.34
N GLU A 147 -11.72 0.02 12.14
CA GLU A 147 -13.08 0.33 11.70
C GLU A 147 -13.12 1.50 10.69
N TYR A 148 -12.30 2.53 10.91
CA TYR A 148 -12.15 3.64 9.97
C TYR A 148 -11.70 3.13 8.60
N THR A 149 -10.64 2.32 8.57
CA THR A 149 -10.09 1.76 7.32
C THR A 149 -11.09 0.81 6.69
N ARG A 150 -11.75 -0.08 7.46
CA ARG A 150 -12.82 -0.96 6.95
C ARG A 150 -13.92 -0.17 6.25
N ARG A 151 -14.39 0.93 6.84
CA ARG A 151 -15.42 1.80 6.24
C ARG A 151 -14.91 2.52 5.00
N ALA A 152 -13.70 3.06 5.05
CA ALA A 152 -13.07 3.72 3.91
C ALA A 152 -12.95 2.77 2.72
N SER A 153 -12.41 1.56 2.94
CA SER A 153 -12.24 0.52 1.93
C SER A 153 -13.57 -0.05 1.41
N SER A 154 -14.65 0.04 2.20
CA SER A 154 -15.98 -0.42 1.81
C SER A 154 -16.82 0.68 1.13
N GLY A 155 -16.37 1.93 1.19
CA GLY A 155 -17.16 3.10 0.82
C GLY A 155 -18.39 3.32 1.70
N GLU A 156 -18.21 3.24 3.01
CA GLU A 156 -19.25 3.35 4.04
C GLU A 156 -18.99 4.50 5.04
N LEU A 157 -18.04 5.41 4.74
CA LEU A 157 -17.71 6.53 5.63
C LEU A 157 -18.85 7.55 5.73
N TRP A 158 -19.64 7.70 4.67
CA TRP A 158 -20.80 8.59 4.61
C TRP A 158 -21.81 8.31 5.72
N GLU A 159 -21.90 7.07 6.22
CA GLU A 159 -22.80 6.71 7.33
C GLU A 159 -22.46 7.49 8.61
N TRP A 160 -21.18 7.79 8.82
CA TRP A 160 -20.65 8.47 10.00
C TRP A 160 -20.40 9.94 9.76
N PHE A 161 -19.97 10.28 8.55
CA PHE A 161 -19.42 11.58 8.22
C PHE A 161 -20.27 12.36 7.22
N GLY A 162 -21.33 11.75 6.68
CA GLY A 162 -22.25 12.37 5.74
C GLY A 162 -21.57 12.75 4.43
N ASN A 163 -22.06 13.82 3.83
CA ASN A 163 -21.72 14.19 2.44
C ASN A 163 -20.23 14.41 2.18
N ARG A 164 -19.45 14.79 3.20
CA ARG A 164 -18.01 15.05 3.06
C ARG A 164 -17.20 13.81 2.66
N SER A 165 -17.75 12.63 2.88
CA SER A 165 -17.07 11.36 2.57
C SER A 165 -17.52 10.74 1.25
N LEU A 166 -18.50 11.31 0.54
CA LEU A 166 -19.07 10.69 -0.66
C LEU A 166 -18.08 10.54 -1.79
N THR A 167 -17.14 11.48 -1.94
CA THR A 167 -16.08 11.36 -2.95
C THR A 167 -15.17 10.17 -2.65
N ALA A 168 -14.70 10.05 -1.40
CA ALA A 168 -13.86 8.95 -0.93
C ALA A 168 -14.58 7.58 -1.04
N ASP A 169 -15.84 7.54 -0.63
CA ASP A 169 -16.65 6.33 -0.70
C ASP A 169 -16.91 5.92 -2.15
N GLY A 170 -17.18 6.90 -3.02
CA GLY A 170 -17.42 6.68 -4.44
C GLY A 170 -16.25 6.00 -5.14
N GLY A 171 -15.01 6.28 -4.73
CA GLY A 171 -13.83 5.62 -5.29
C GLY A 171 -13.65 4.18 -4.83
N ALA A 172 -13.81 3.88 -3.53
CA ALA A 172 -13.76 2.51 -3.01
C ALA A 172 -14.86 1.62 -3.63
N GLN A 173 -16.04 2.21 -3.80
CA GLN A 173 -17.18 1.60 -4.48
C GLN A 173 -16.92 1.36 -5.97
N LEU A 174 -16.25 2.27 -6.67
CA LEU A 174 -15.94 2.11 -8.09
C LEU A 174 -15.15 0.82 -8.38
N PHE A 175 -14.19 0.49 -7.52
CA PHE A 175 -13.39 -0.73 -7.65
C PHE A 175 -14.07 -1.99 -7.10
N GLN A 176 -15.24 -1.86 -6.47
CA GLN A 176 -15.98 -2.96 -5.83
C GLN A 176 -15.11 -3.73 -4.82
N ILE A 177 -14.30 -3.02 -4.03
CA ILE A 177 -13.28 -3.63 -3.15
C ILE A 177 -13.95 -4.60 -2.15
N ARG A 178 -15.07 -4.19 -1.54
CA ARG A 178 -15.83 -5.03 -0.60
C ARG A 178 -16.38 -6.29 -1.26
N GLU A 179 -17.02 -6.17 -2.41
CA GLU A 179 -17.61 -7.30 -3.11
C GLU A 179 -16.52 -8.27 -3.63
N ARG A 180 -15.37 -7.74 -4.05
CA ARG A 180 -14.20 -8.55 -4.43
C ARG A 180 -13.61 -9.29 -3.22
N ALA A 181 -13.44 -8.62 -2.09
CA ALA A 181 -12.96 -9.24 -0.85
C ALA A 181 -13.86 -10.40 -0.42
N GLY A 182 -15.18 -10.22 -0.47
CA GLY A 182 -16.14 -11.29 -0.16
C GLY A 182 -16.03 -12.49 -1.12
N ARG A 183 -15.88 -12.25 -2.43
CA ARG A 183 -15.67 -13.34 -3.41
C ARG A 183 -14.35 -14.08 -3.22
N ILE A 184 -13.27 -13.36 -2.89
CA ILE A 184 -11.98 -13.98 -2.57
C ILE A 184 -12.13 -14.84 -1.33
N TRP A 185 -12.69 -14.31 -0.25
CA TRP A 185 -12.92 -15.10 0.97
C TRP A 185 -13.74 -16.35 0.71
N GLU A 186 -14.85 -16.27 -0.05
CA GLU A 186 -15.68 -17.44 -0.36
C GLU A 186 -14.92 -18.55 -1.09
N ARG A 187 -13.96 -18.16 -1.95
CA ARG A 187 -13.08 -19.09 -2.65
C ARG A 187 -12.01 -19.65 -1.72
N GLU A 188 -11.27 -18.78 -1.05
CA GLU A 188 -10.06 -19.14 -0.29
C GLU A 188 -10.36 -19.81 1.05
N ARG A 189 -11.52 -19.55 1.67
CA ARG A 189 -11.90 -20.16 2.96
C ARG A 189 -12.07 -21.69 2.90
N ARG A 190 -12.01 -22.27 1.71
CA ARG A 190 -12.01 -23.72 1.51
C ARG A 190 -10.70 -24.35 1.96
N ASP A 191 -9.60 -23.59 1.94
CA ASP A 191 -8.32 -24.01 2.50
C ASP A 191 -8.29 -23.73 4.02
N PRO A 192 -8.18 -24.78 4.87
CA PRO A 192 -8.04 -24.60 6.32
C PRO A 192 -6.84 -23.73 6.72
N ALA A 193 -5.75 -23.74 5.94
CA ALA A 193 -4.55 -22.94 6.20
C ALA A 193 -4.81 -21.43 6.08
N VAL A 194 -5.78 -21.04 5.25
CA VAL A 194 -6.24 -19.65 5.12
C VAL A 194 -7.37 -19.36 6.09
N ARG A 195 -8.36 -20.25 6.15
CA ARG A 195 -9.58 -20.06 6.94
C ARG A 195 -9.27 -19.89 8.43
N ALA A 196 -8.49 -20.82 9.00
CA ALA A 196 -8.30 -20.86 10.45
C ALA A 196 -7.60 -19.60 11.00
N PRO A 197 -6.49 -19.10 10.44
CA PRO A 197 -5.89 -17.85 10.89
C PRO A 197 -6.84 -16.65 10.84
N LEU A 198 -7.56 -16.48 9.73
CA LEU A 198 -8.43 -15.31 9.53
C LEU A 198 -9.67 -15.34 10.45
N GLU A 199 -10.28 -16.51 10.66
CA GLU A 199 -11.39 -16.67 11.61
C GLU A 199 -10.95 -16.44 13.05
N ARG A 200 -9.79 -16.99 13.44
CA ARG A 200 -9.25 -16.81 14.79
C ARG A 200 -8.86 -15.37 15.07
N TYR A 201 -8.21 -14.70 14.11
CA TYR A 201 -7.88 -13.28 14.21
C TYR A 201 -9.14 -12.41 14.31
N ALA A 202 -10.16 -12.66 13.49
CA ALA A 202 -11.44 -11.96 13.57
C ALA A 202 -12.14 -12.19 14.93
N ALA A 203 -12.13 -13.42 15.45
CA ALA A 203 -12.68 -13.74 16.76
C ALA A 203 -11.96 -12.97 17.90
N GLY A 204 -10.64 -12.83 17.81
CA GLY A 204 -9.86 -12.01 18.74
C GLY A 204 -10.27 -10.53 18.74
N ILE A 205 -10.40 -9.94 17.55
CA ILE A 205 -10.89 -8.56 17.41
C ILE A 205 -12.28 -8.42 18.03
N ASN A 206 -13.18 -9.35 17.73
CA ASN A 206 -14.55 -9.34 18.23
C ASN A 206 -14.63 -9.51 19.75
N ALA A 207 -13.75 -10.30 20.34
CA ALA A 207 -13.67 -10.45 21.80
C ALA A 207 -13.26 -9.13 22.49
N TRP A 208 -12.39 -8.33 21.88
CA TRP A 208 -12.09 -6.99 22.38
C TRP A 208 -13.29 -6.03 22.23
N ILE A 209 -13.95 -6.04 21.07
CA ILE A 209 -15.17 -5.26 20.83
C ILE A 209 -16.24 -5.58 21.88
N GLU A 210 -16.44 -6.86 22.21
CA GLU A 210 -17.41 -7.28 23.21
C GLU A 210 -17.02 -6.84 24.63
N ARG A 211 -15.73 -6.85 24.94
CA ARG A 211 -15.21 -6.29 26.20
C ARG A 211 -15.50 -4.79 26.32
N CYS A 212 -15.43 -4.05 25.21
CA CYS A 212 -15.82 -2.64 25.18
C CYS A 212 -17.35 -2.46 25.35
N ARG A 213 -18.17 -3.34 24.75
CA ARG A 213 -19.63 -3.31 24.89
C ARG A 213 -20.09 -3.59 26.32
N SER A 214 -19.47 -4.55 26.99
CA SER A 214 -19.80 -4.90 28.38
C SER A 214 -19.29 -3.90 29.42
N GLY A 215 -18.51 -2.89 29.00
CA GLY A 215 -17.90 -1.91 29.89
C GLY A 215 -16.61 -2.40 30.58
N ALA A 216 -16.18 -3.63 30.32
CA ALA A 216 -14.94 -4.20 30.88
C ALA A 216 -13.66 -3.65 30.23
N ALA A 217 -13.78 -2.87 29.17
CA ALA A 217 -12.72 -2.06 28.56
C ALA A 217 -13.32 -0.75 28.01
N PRO A 218 -12.56 0.36 27.99
CA PRO A 218 -13.04 1.60 27.40
C PRO A 218 -13.09 1.51 25.87
N TRP A 219 -14.07 2.17 25.26
CA TRP A 219 -14.04 2.47 23.83
C TRP A 219 -12.96 3.51 23.52
N PRO A 220 -12.28 3.41 22.35
CA PRO A 220 -11.53 4.51 21.79
C PRO A 220 -12.31 5.84 21.82
N PRO A 221 -11.66 6.97 22.16
CA PRO A 221 -12.33 8.27 22.31
C PRO A 221 -13.15 8.70 21.08
N GLU A 222 -12.71 8.32 19.88
CA GLU A 222 -13.34 8.66 18.61
C GLU A 222 -14.75 8.07 18.51
N PHE A 223 -14.94 6.81 18.90
CA PHE A 223 -16.27 6.18 18.92
C PHE A 223 -17.21 6.85 19.90
N ARG A 224 -16.71 7.20 21.10
CA ARG A 224 -17.50 7.92 22.11
C ARG A 224 -17.92 9.30 21.62
N ARG A 225 -17.01 10.03 20.98
CA ARG A 225 -17.27 11.36 20.42
C ARG A 225 -18.26 11.32 19.25
N LEU A 226 -18.21 10.26 18.44
CA LEU A 226 -19.13 10.09 17.31
C LEU A 226 -20.49 9.52 17.71
N GLY A 227 -20.60 8.87 18.88
CA GLY A 227 -21.78 8.10 19.25
C GLY A 227 -22.04 6.94 18.27
N ARG A 228 -20.97 6.39 17.68
CA ARG A 228 -21.01 5.31 16.68
C ARG A 228 -20.00 4.25 17.05
N PHE A 229 -20.38 2.99 16.89
CA PHE A 229 -19.58 1.84 17.32
C PHE A 229 -19.42 0.84 16.17
N PRO A 230 -18.32 0.08 16.13
CA PRO A 230 -18.04 -0.88 15.06
C PRO A 230 -19.02 -2.07 15.06
N ALA A 231 -19.31 -2.57 13.87
CA ALA A 231 -19.90 -3.89 13.69
C ALA A 231 -18.86 -4.99 13.99
N PRO A 232 -19.28 -6.25 14.22
CA PRO A 232 -18.33 -7.35 14.32
C PRO A 232 -17.40 -7.44 13.12
N TRP A 233 -16.11 -7.60 13.38
CA TRP A 233 -15.10 -7.86 12.38
C TRP A 233 -15.30 -9.24 11.75
N LYS A 234 -15.22 -9.31 10.42
CA LYS A 234 -15.38 -10.54 9.66
C LYS A 234 -14.05 -10.98 9.02
N PRO A 235 -13.82 -12.27 8.79
CA PRO A 235 -12.57 -12.75 8.19
C PRO A 235 -12.27 -12.12 6.82
N GLU A 236 -13.30 -11.88 5.99
CA GLU A 236 -13.16 -11.25 4.68
C GLU A 236 -12.61 -9.82 4.74
N ASN A 237 -12.69 -9.15 5.89
CA ASN A 237 -12.13 -7.80 6.06
C ASN A 237 -10.60 -7.80 5.90
N ALA A 238 -9.90 -8.91 6.12
CA ALA A 238 -8.47 -9.00 5.85
C ALA A 238 -8.16 -8.81 4.35
N TYR A 239 -9.00 -9.40 3.48
CA TYR A 239 -8.91 -9.18 2.03
C TYR A 239 -9.34 -7.78 1.63
N LEU A 240 -10.33 -7.20 2.31
CA LEU A 240 -10.72 -5.81 2.11
C LEU A 240 -9.55 -4.86 2.37
N MET A 241 -8.81 -5.07 3.47
CA MET A 241 -7.61 -4.28 3.80
C MET A 241 -6.52 -4.50 2.75
N LEU A 242 -6.26 -5.75 2.37
CA LEU A 242 -5.26 -6.09 1.35
C LEU A 242 -5.55 -5.41 0.00
N LEU A 243 -6.79 -5.51 -0.48
CA LEU A 243 -7.17 -4.91 -1.77
C LEU A 243 -7.13 -3.38 -1.72
N ALA A 244 -7.55 -2.77 -0.61
CA ALA A 244 -7.48 -1.33 -0.44
C ALA A 244 -6.03 -0.82 -0.42
N GLN A 245 -5.13 -1.54 0.27
CA GLN A 245 -3.70 -1.24 0.23
C GLN A 245 -3.12 -1.43 -1.17
N GLY A 246 -3.49 -2.50 -1.88
CA GLY A 246 -3.07 -2.72 -3.27
C GLY A 246 -3.48 -1.55 -4.16
N VAL A 247 -4.77 -1.19 -4.19
CA VAL A 247 -5.24 -0.01 -4.95
C VAL A 247 -4.50 1.26 -4.51
N LEU A 248 -4.31 1.50 -3.21
CA LEU A 248 -3.63 2.69 -2.71
C LEU A 248 -2.18 2.82 -3.21
N LEU A 249 -1.44 1.70 -3.20
CA LEU A 249 -0.03 1.66 -3.54
C LEU A 249 0.20 1.58 -5.04
N ASP A 250 -0.71 0.89 -5.75
CA ASP A 250 -0.62 0.67 -7.18
C ASP A 250 -1.19 1.84 -7.99
N LEU A 251 -2.12 2.64 -7.43
CA LEU A 251 -2.87 3.67 -8.17
C LEU A 251 -1.94 4.79 -8.62
N ASP A 252 -1.39 4.54 -9.79
CA ASP A 252 -0.67 5.42 -10.66
C ASP A 252 -1.30 5.31 -12.06
N LEU A 253 -1.28 6.41 -12.80
CA LEU A 253 -1.92 6.50 -14.12
C LEU A 253 -0.97 7.20 -15.09
N PRO A 254 0.23 6.62 -15.31
CA PRO A 254 1.24 7.25 -16.14
C PRO A 254 0.68 7.52 -17.55
N GLU A 255 -0.28 6.75 -18.05
CA GLU A 255 -0.89 6.94 -19.37
C GLU A 255 -1.60 8.29 -19.49
N LEU A 256 -2.25 8.78 -18.42
CA LEU A 256 -2.93 10.07 -18.46
C LEU A 256 -1.93 11.23 -18.46
N ASP A 257 -0.83 11.08 -17.72
CA ASP A 257 0.26 12.06 -17.72
C ASP A 257 1.04 12.02 -19.03
N GLU A 258 1.34 10.84 -19.56
CA GLU A 258 1.99 10.64 -20.86
C GLU A 258 1.14 11.18 -22.00
N ALA A 259 -0.18 10.93 -22.00
CA ALA A 259 -1.08 11.50 -22.99
C ALA A 259 -1.07 13.04 -22.96
N ARG A 260 -0.98 13.64 -21.77
CA ARG A 260 -0.84 15.09 -21.62
C ARG A 260 0.49 15.58 -22.15
N GLU A 261 1.59 14.99 -21.71
CA GLU A 261 2.94 15.39 -22.11
C GLU A 261 3.15 15.22 -23.64
N LEU A 262 2.57 14.18 -24.24
CA LEU A 262 2.55 14.00 -25.69
C LEU A 262 1.74 15.08 -26.41
N ARG A 263 0.64 15.56 -25.84
CA ARG A 263 -0.11 16.70 -26.40
C ARG A 263 0.66 18.01 -26.28
N ASP A 264 1.26 18.25 -25.11
CA ASP A 264 1.91 19.53 -24.77
C ASP A 264 3.31 19.65 -25.44
N HIS A 265 4.01 18.53 -25.67
CA HIS A 265 5.41 18.51 -26.13
C HIS A 265 5.66 17.66 -27.38
N GLY A 266 4.63 17.00 -27.92
CA GLY A 266 4.70 16.20 -29.12
C GLY A 266 5.41 14.84 -28.94
N PRO A 267 5.44 14.00 -29.99
CA PRO A 267 5.99 12.63 -29.93
C PRO A 267 7.50 12.59 -29.66
N ALA A 268 8.21 13.71 -29.84
CA ALA A 268 9.63 13.81 -29.50
C ALA A 268 9.88 13.70 -27.99
N TRP A 269 8.89 14.02 -27.15
CA TRP A 269 8.96 13.82 -25.71
C TRP A 269 9.17 12.35 -25.33
N LEU A 270 8.47 11.43 -26.00
CA LEU A 270 8.57 9.99 -25.73
C LEU A 270 10.00 9.45 -25.92
N LYS A 271 10.73 9.99 -26.90
CA LYS A 271 12.13 9.60 -27.16
C LYS A 271 13.10 10.09 -26.08
N ARG A 272 12.75 11.15 -25.35
CA ARG A 272 13.55 11.73 -24.26
C ARG A 272 13.19 11.17 -22.89
N ARG A 273 12.00 10.57 -22.74
CA ARG A 273 11.59 9.91 -21.51
C ARG A 273 12.43 8.65 -21.29
N HIS A 274 13.32 8.71 -20.30
CA HIS A 274 13.93 7.52 -19.73
C HIS A 274 12.94 6.92 -18.73
N ARG A 275 12.11 5.96 -19.16
CA ARG A 275 11.46 5.05 -18.20
C ARG A 275 12.59 4.17 -17.61
N TYR A 276 12.78 4.22 -16.29
CA TYR A 276 13.71 3.33 -15.56
C TYR A 276 13.37 1.83 -15.73
N GLU A 277 12.23 1.54 -16.37
CA GLU A 277 11.68 0.23 -16.72
C GLU A 277 12.53 -0.63 -17.68
N ARG A 278 13.74 -0.22 -18.06
CA ARG A 278 14.54 -1.00 -19.03
C ARG A 278 15.26 -2.20 -18.42
N ASP A 279 15.52 -2.22 -17.11
CA ASP A 279 16.46 -3.19 -16.55
C ASP A 279 15.85 -4.21 -15.58
N VAL A 280 14.63 -4.01 -15.03
CA VAL A 280 14.06 -4.90 -13.99
C VAL A 280 12.56 -5.20 -14.13
N THR A 281 11.87 -4.65 -15.14
CA THR A 281 10.42 -4.80 -15.26
C THR A 281 10.07 -6.18 -15.79
N VAL A 282 9.11 -6.84 -15.14
CA VAL A 282 8.34 -7.91 -15.78
C VAL A 282 7.77 -7.28 -17.04
N THR A 283 8.31 -7.65 -18.21
CA THR A 283 7.86 -7.11 -19.48
C THR A 283 6.37 -7.38 -19.62
N SER A 284 5.55 -6.33 -19.52
CA SER A 284 4.25 -6.29 -20.18
C SER A 284 4.46 -6.54 -21.68
N ILE A 285 3.37 -6.88 -22.39
CA ILE A 285 3.38 -7.29 -23.80
C ILE A 285 4.32 -6.35 -24.60
N PRO A 286 5.42 -6.86 -25.20
CA PRO A 286 6.39 -5.99 -25.87
C PRO A 286 5.70 -5.09 -26.91
N ASP A 287 6.14 -3.83 -27.07
CA ASP A 287 5.54 -2.86 -28.01
C ASP A 287 5.28 -3.44 -29.41
N SER A 288 6.16 -4.30 -29.90
CA SER A 288 6.02 -4.97 -31.20
C SER A 288 4.85 -5.96 -31.22
N VAL A 289 4.62 -6.65 -30.10
CA VAL A 289 3.49 -7.55 -29.87
C VAL A 289 2.21 -6.73 -29.65
N ALA A 290 2.26 -5.65 -28.88
CA ALA A 290 1.12 -4.75 -28.66
C ALA A 290 0.67 -4.13 -29.99
N ARG A 291 1.59 -3.59 -30.81
CA ARG A 291 1.27 -3.08 -32.16
C ARG A 291 0.67 -4.13 -33.08
N ARG A 292 1.14 -5.39 -32.99
CA ARG A 292 0.59 -6.48 -33.80
C ARG A 292 -0.82 -6.89 -33.34
N LEU A 293 -1.08 -6.89 -32.04
CA LEU A 293 -2.36 -7.29 -31.46
C LEU A 293 -3.43 -6.19 -31.52
N TYR A 294 -3.01 -4.93 -31.39
CA TYR A 294 -3.89 -3.77 -31.17
C TYR A 294 -3.72 -2.65 -32.22
N GLY A 295 -2.73 -2.71 -33.11
CA GLY A 295 -2.41 -1.66 -34.09
C GLY A 295 -1.49 -0.56 -33.54
N SER A 296 -1.05 0.38 -34.39
CA SER A 296 -0.31 1.57 -33.93
C SER A 296 -1.28 2.66 -33.46
N THR A 297 -1.20 3.05 -32.19
CA THR A 297 -2.02 4.11 -31.58
C THR A 297 -1.56 5.53 -31.92
N THR A 298 -0.60 5.72 -32.83
CA THR A 298 -0.03 7.03 -33.17
C THR A 298 -0.98 7.97 -33.92
N GLY A 299 -2.22 7.54 -34.20
CA GLY A 299 -3.24 8.39 -34.81
C GLY A 299 -4.65 7.98 -34.42
N GLY A 300 -5.14 8.47 -33.27
CA GLY A 300 -6.58 8.44 -32.96
C GLY A 300 -6.91 8.18 -31.49
N ALA A 301 -7.62 9.14 -30.88
CA ALA A 301 -8.32 9.05 -29.60
C ALA A 301 -7.46 8.84 -28.33
N GLY A 302 -6.42 9.64 -28.14
CA GLY A 302 -6.01 10.00 -26.78
C GLY A 302 -7.16 10.77 -26.08
N GLY A 303 -7.30 10.63 -24.76
CA GLY A 303 -8.33 11.34 -23.99
C GLY A 303 -8.38 12.83 -24.30
N THR A 304 -9.57 13.42 -24.26
CA THR A 304 -9.72 14.88 -24.28
C THR A 304 -9.30 15.44 -22.93
N LEU A 305 -8.90 16.72 -22.87
CA LEU A 305 -8.65 17.41 -21.59
C LEU A 305 -9.84 17.28 -20.60
N ALA A 306 -11.05 17.19 -21.14
CA ALA A 306 -12.27 17.01 -20.35
C ALA A 306 -12.39 15.58 -19.80
N SER A 307 -12.12 14.54 -20.60
CA SER A 307 -12.14 13.16 -20.12
C SER A 307 -11.01 12.89 -19.12
N ASP A 308 -9.83 13.48 -19.32
CA ASP A 308 -8.70 13.34 -18.40
C ASP A 308 -9.03 13.98 -17.04
N ARG A 309 -9.63 15.17 -17.06
CA ARG A 309 -10.09 15.85 -15.84
C ARG A 309 -11.16 15.03 -15.12
N GLN A 310 -12.09 14.42 -15.85
CA GLN A 310 -13.13 13.57 -15.28
C GLN A 310 -12.53 12.28 -14.67
N ALA A 311 -11.58 11.64 -15.35
CA ALA A 311 -10.88 10.46 -14.84
C ALA A 311 -10.14 10.79 -13.54
N ARG A 312 -9.36 11.87 -13.53
CA ARG A 312 -8.65 12.34 -12.32
C ARG A 312 -9.60 12.70 -11.18
N ALA A 313 -10.71 13.38 -11.46
CA ALA A 313 -11.69 13.71 -10.42
C ALA A 313 -12.34 12.46 -9.82
N THR A 314 -12.65 11.47 -10.65
CA THR A 314 -13.20 10.18 -10.19
C THR A 314 -12.19 9.40 -9.34
N LEU A 315 -10.94 9.37 -9.78
CA LEU A 315 -9.86 8.61 -9.12
C LEU A 315 -9.28 9.34 -7.91
N ALA A 316 -9.37 10.68 -7.83
CA ALA A 316 -9.05 11.44 -6.62
C ALA A 316 -9.96 11.10 -5.42
N GLY A 317 -11.11 10.45 -5.68
CA GLY A 317 -11.95 9.88 -4.64
C GLY A 317 -11.55 8.46 -4.21
N VAL A 318 -10.53 7.85 -4.80
CA VAL A 318 -10.13 6.48 -4.49
C VAL A 318 -9.10 6.50 -3.38
N LEU A 319 -9.60 6.42 -2.13
CA LEU A 319 -8.81 6.52 -0.90
C LEU A 319 -8.03 7.86 -0.81
N PRO A 320 -7.73 8.37 0.40
CA PRO A 320 -6.82 9.50 0.51
C PRO A 320 -5.41 9.04 0.11
N THR A 321 -5.05 9.18 -1.17
CA THR A 321 -3.69 8.95 -1.65
C THR A 321 -2.74 9.92 -0.91
N PRO A 322 -1.79 9.44 -0.10
CA PRO A 322 -0.93 10.31 0.72
C PRO A 322 -0.04 11.22 -0.11
N THR A 323 0.32 10.82 -1.32
CA THR A 323 1.18 11.59 -2.22
C THR A 323 0.63 11.58 -3.65
N ARG A 324 0.66 12.76 -4.27
CA ARG A 324 0.31 12.94 -5.69
C ARG A 324 1.49 12.69 -6.62
N ASP A 325 2.70 12.62 -6.08
CA ASP A 325 3.92 12.41 -6.83
C ASP A 325 4.37 10.94 -6.72
N PRO A 326 4.43 10.19 -7.85
CA PRO A 326 5.02 8.87 -7.90
C PRO A 326 6.49 8.84 -7.44
N ASP A 327 7.25 9.91 -7.65
CA ASP A 327 8.66 10.01 -7.22
C ASP A 327 8.80 10.13 -5.69
N GLU A 328 7.71 10.50 -4.98
CA GLU A 328 7.64 10.46 -3.51
C GLU A 328 7.29 9.06 -2.97
N ARG A 329 6.91 8.11 -3.83
CA ARG A 329 6.57 6.71 -3.47
C ARG A 329 7.80 5.80 -3.60
N ALA A 330 8.82 6.09 -2.80
CA ALA A 330 10.03 5.28 -2.72
C ALA A 330 10.07 4.45 -1.42
N SER A 331 10.97 3.49 -1.35
CA SER A 331 11.32 2.77 -0.12
C SER A 331 12.72 2.20 -0.30
N ASN A 332 13.41 1.89 0.81
CA ASN A 332 14.74 1.29 0.74
C ASN A 332 14.72 -0.17 1.22
N VAL A 333 15.47 -1.02 0.53
CA VAL A 333 15.81 -2.35 1.00
C VAL A 333 17.25 -2.70 0.63
N PHE A 334 18.06 -3.06 1.62
CA PHE A 334 19.44 -3.47 1.44
C PHE A 334 19.66 -4.84 2.05
N ALA A 335 20.26 -5.75 1.28
CA ALA A 335 20.71 -7.05 1.75
C ALA A 335 22.24 -7.17 1.58
N VAL A 336 22.93 -7.51 2.67
CA VAL A 336 24.38 -7.74 2.68
C VAL A 336 24.63 -9.21 2.96
N GLY A 337 25.28 -9.89 2.02
CA GLY A 337 25.68 -11.28 2.18
C GLY A 337 26.78 -11.45 3.25
N PRO A 338 26.92 -12.65 3.84
CA PRO A 338 27.83 -12.89 4.97
C PRO A 338 29.30 -12.54 4.68
N ARG A 339 29.76 -12.75 3.43
CA ARG A 339 31.13 -12.41 2.99
C ARG A 339 31.44 -10.91 3.00
N ARG A 340 30.41 -10.06 3.06
CA ARG A 340 30.51 -8.59 3.08
C ARG A 340 30.11 -8.01 4.45
N SER A 341 29.81 -8.85 5.43
CA SER A 341 29.39 -8.45 6.77
C SER A 341 30.50 -8.74 7.78
N ALA A 342 30.80 -7.78 8.66
CA ALA A 342 31.83 -7.93 9.69
C ALA A 342 31.52 -9.06 10.69
N SER A 343 30.24 -9.39 10.90
CA SER A 343 29.82 -10.50 11.77
C SER A 343 29.87 -11.87 11.09
N GLY A 344 30.10 -11.93 9.78
CA GLY A 344 29.96 -13.16 9.00
C GLY A 344 28.51 -13.65 8.82
N ALA A 345 27.51 -12.92 9.33
CA ALA A 345 26.09 -13.20 9.16
C ALA A 345 25.44 -12.24 8.14
N PRO A 346 24.41 -12.68 7.39
CA PRO A 346 23.68 -11.78 6.49
C PRO A 346 22.99 -10.65 7.27
N LEU A 347 22.94 -9.46 6.66
CA LEU A 347 22.24 -8.29 7.20
C LEU A 347 21.14 -7.86 6.24
N LEU A 348 19.98 -7.51 6.78
CA LEU A 348 18.88 -6.89 6.04
C LEU A 348 18.51 -5.55 6.70
N ALA A 349 18.42 -4.49 5.91
CA ALA A 349 17.84 -3.22 6.30
C ALA A 349 16.64 -2.95 5.39
N ASN A 350 15.44 -2.85 5.96
CA ASN A 350 14.22 -2.48 5.24
C ASN A 350 13.61 -1.23 5.87
N ASP A 351 13.35 -0.23 5.04
CA ASP A 351 12.92 1.11 5.42
C ASP A 351 11.78 1.55 4.49
N PRO A 352 10.54 1.07 4.76
CA PRO A 352 9.37 1.41 3.96
C PRO A 352 8.91 2.86 4.23
N HIS A 353 8.82 3.68 3.20
CA HIS A 353 8.36 5.07 3.32
C HIS A 353 6.84 5.14 3.09
N LEU A 354 6.09 5.00 4.17
CA LEU A 354 4.65 5.20 4.18
C LEU A 354 4.31 6.55 4.80
N GLY A 355 3.11 7.06 4.50
CA GLY A 355 2.63 8.32 5.06
C GLY A 355 2.71 8.34 6.59
N LEU A 356 3.20 9.46 7.15
CA LEU A 356 3.26 9.65 8.59
C LEU A 356 1.86 9.89 9.15
N GLY A 357 1.49 9.11 10.16
CA GLY A 357 0.19 9.17 10.82
C GLY A 357 0.30 8.86 12.31
N THR A 358 -0.72 9.24 13.08
CA THR A 358 -0.87 8.81 14.47
C THR A 358 -2.21 8.10 14.64
N PRO A 359 -2.23 6.78 14.88
CA PRO A 359 -1.04 5.92 14.93
C PRO A 359 -0.45 5.68 13.52
N GLY A 360 0.81 5.23 13.45
CA GLY A 360 1.46 4.95 12.16
C GLY A 360 0.81 3.77 11.43
N PRO A 361 0.96 3.67 10.09
CA PRO A 361 0.21 2.71 9.25
C PRO A 361 0.56 1.24 9.50
N LEU A 362 1.68 0.99 10.20
CA LEU A 362 2.14 -0.34 10.56
C LEU A 362 1.99 -0.56 12.06
N HIS A 363 1.61 -1.78 12.42
CA HIS A 363 1.61 -2.28 13.79
C HIS A 363 2.74 -3.29 13.92
N VAL A 364 3.70 -3.00 14.80
CA VAL A 364 4.84 -3.89 15.04
C VAL A 364 4.44 -4.86 16.13
N VAL A 365 4.68 -6.15 15.90
CA VAL A 365 4.31 -7.23 16.83
C VAL A 365 5.44 -8.23 16.95
N HIS A 366 5.45 -8.95 18.06
CA HIS A 366 6.25 -10.16 18.24
C HIS A 366 5.34 -11.35 18.55
N LEU A 367 5.53 -12.45 17.85
CA LEU A 367 4.67 -13.63 17.87
C LEU A 367 5.48 -14.88 18.22
N SER A 368 5.03 -15.63 19.22
CA SER A 368 5.74 -16.82 19.73
C SER A 368 4.77 -17.97 20.00
N VAL A 369 5.01 -19.11 19.34
CA VAL A 369 4.46 -20.42 19.69
C VAL A 369 5.64 -21.39 19.74
N PRO A 370 5.96 -21.97 20.91
CA PRO A 370 7.15 -22.81 21.06
C PRO A 370 7.24 -23.93 20.01
N GLY A 371 8.37 -24.00 19.31
CA GLY A 371 8.63 -25.01 18.27
C GLY A 371 7.86 -24.81 16.96
N VAL A 372 7.04 -23.75 16.83
CA VAL A 372 6.20 -23.51 15.66
C VAL A 372 6.47 -22.16 15.00
N VAL A 373 6.46 -21.07 15.77
CA VAL A 373 6.76 -19.73 15.25
C VAL A 373 7.46 -18.88 16.30
N GLU A 374 8.45 -18.12 15.86
CA GLU A 374 9.11 -17.07 16.60
C GLU A 374 9.44 -15.97 15.60
N ALA A 375 8.61 -14.93 15.54
CA ALA A 375 8.71 -13.90 14.50
C ALA A 375 8.37 -12.51 15.03
N ALA A 376 9.15 -11.52 14.62
CA ALA A 376 8.91 -10.11 14.94
C ALA A 376 8.90 -9.28 13.66
N GLY A 377 8.00 -8.31 13.58
CA GLY A 377 7.98 -7.39 12.46
C GLY A 377 6.72 -6.55 12.38
N ALA A 378 6.60 -5.83 11.27
CA ALA A 378 5.50 -4.95 10.97
C ALA A 378 4.40 -5.68 10.19
N CYS A 379 3.14 -5.40 10.55
CA CYS A 379 1.95 -5.80 9.82
C CYS A 379 1.02 -4.60 9.59
N VAL A 380 0.19 -4.68 8.56
CA VAL A 380 -0.93 -3.75 8.39
C VAL A 380 -2.05 -4.16 9.35
N PRO A 381 -2.58 -3.27 10.21
CA PRO A 381 -3.70 -3.58 11.08
C PRO A 381 -4.88 -4.18 10.30
N GLY A 382 -5.32 -5.37 10.70
CA GLY A 382 -6.41 -6.09 10.02
C GLY A 382 -5.94 -7.17 9.06
N MET A 383 -4.64 -7.25 8.78
CA MET A 383 -3.99 -8.31 8.00
C MET A 383 -3.06 -9.11 8.93
N PRO A 384 -3.41 -10.35 9.33
CA PRO A 384 -2.62 -11.14 10.28
C PRO A 384 -1.40 -11.79 9.62
N VAL A 385 -0.53 -10.98 9.02
CA VAL A 385 0.73 -11.38 8.40
C VAL A 385 1.81 -10.32 8.66
N ILE A 386 3.01 -10.77 9.03
CA ILE A 386 4.18 -9.89 9.12
C ILE A 386 4.71 -9.66 7.70
N VAL A 387 4.51 -8.45 7.18
CA VAL A 387 4.89 -8.10 5.80
C VAL A 387 6.36 -7.71 5.69
N SER A 388 6.94 -7.20 6.78
CA SER A 388 8.37 -6.90 6.89
C SER A 388 8.84 -7.28 8.28
N GLY A 389 9.88 -8.11 8.38
CA GLY A 389 10.28 -8.65 9.68
C GLY A 389 11.35 -9.72 9.60
N ARG A 390 11.43 -10.49 10.68
CA ARG A 390 12.38 -11.59 10.83
C ARG A 390 11.83 -12.69 11.71
N ASN A 391 12.42 -13.87 11.58
CA ASN A 391 12.33 -14.97 12.54
C ASN A 391 13.75 -15.40 12.94
N GLU A 392 13.86 -16.56 13.60
CA GLU A 392 15.15 -17.12 14.02
C GLU A 392 16.09 -17.51 12.88
N ARG A 393 15.58 -17.64 11.65
CA ARG A 393 16.29 -18.22 10.50
C ARG A 393 16.49 -17.26 9.33
N CYS A 394 15.60 -16.29 9.14
CA CYS A 394 15.67 -15.33 8.04
C CYS A 394 15.04 -13.97 8.41
N ALA A 395 15.33 -12.99 7.56
CA ALA A 395 14.68 -11.68 7.55
C ALA A 395 14.15 -11.40 6.14
N TRP A 396 13.04 -10.67 6.05
CA TRP A 396 12.43 -10.25 4.80
C TRP A 396 11.92 -8.83 4.92
N GLY A 397 11.84 -8.16 3.78
CA GLY A 397 11.36 -6.80 3.67
C GLY A 397 10.79 -6.58 2.29
N LEU A 398 10.09 -5.47 2.14
CA LEU A 398 9.44 -5.09 0.88
C LEU A 398 9.77 -3.64 0.55
N THR A 399 9.82 -3.35 -0.73
CA THR A 399 9.96 -2.00 -1.28
C THR A 399 9.03 -1.86 -2.47
N ALA A 400 8.58 -0.65 -2.76
CA ALA A 400 7.82 -0.38 -3.97
C ALA A 400 8.73 -0.69 -5.18
N THR A 401 8.24 -1.53 -6.09
CA THR A 401 8.93 -1.86 -7.34
C THR A 401 8.66 -0.83 -8.43
N GLY A 402 7.62 -0.01 -8.26
CA GLY A 402 7.14 0.91 -9.31
C GLY A 402 6.68 0.16 -10.57
N ALA A 403 6.23 -1.09 -10.43
CA ALA A 403 5.78 -1.88 -11.55
C ALA A 403 4.47 -1.30 -12.12
N ASP A 404 4.40 -1.23 -13.45
CA ASP A 404 3.18 -0.89 -14.18
C ASP A 404 2.17 -2.05 -14.08
N VAL A 405 1.19 -1.90 -13.19
CA VAL A 405 0.17 -2.91 -12.87
C VAL A 405 -1.26 -2.42 -13.07
N MET A 406 -1.43 -1.19 -13.59
CA MET A 406 -2.72 -0.63 -13.95
C MET A 406 -2.70 -0.02 -15.34
N ASP A 407 -3.66 -0.43 -16.16
CA ASP A 407 -3.83 0.12 -17.50
C ASP A 407 -5.04 1.07 -17.56
N VAL A 408 -4.89 2.18 -18.26
CA VAL A 408 -6.04 3.01 -18.71
C VAL A 408 -6.39 2.67 -20.16
N TYR A 409 -7.60 2.19 -20.40
CA TYR A 409 -8.11 1.91 -21.74
C TYR A 409 -8.99 3.06 -22.24
N ALA A 410 -8.73 3.50 -23.47
CA ALA A 410 -9.58 4.42 -24.24
C ALA A 410 -10.58 3.63 -25.09
N ASP A 411 -11.73 3.28 -24.50
CA ASP A 411 -12.78 2.50 -25.13
C ASP A 411 -13.64 3.34 -26.10
N THR A 412 -13.81 2.88 -27.34
CA THR A 412 -14.72 3.52 -28.31
C THR A 412 -16.16 3.11 -28.04
N LEU A 413 -17.04 4.07 -27.76
CA LEU A 413 -18.46 3.86 -27.50
C LEU A 413 -19.28 3.67 -28.78
N SER A 414 -20.31 2.82 -28.71
CA SER A 414 -21.37 2.76 -29.72
C SER A 414 -22.14 4.09 -29.78
N ALA A 415 -22.86 4.34 -30.88
CA ALA A 415 -23.61 5.59 -31.04
C ALA A 415 -24.68 5.80 -29.96
N ASP A 416 -25.26 4.71 -29.43
CA ASP A 416 -26.19 4.71 -28.31
C ASP A 416 -25.51 4.73 -26.94
N GLY A 417 -24.18 4.66 -26.88
CA GLY A 417 -23.39 4.60 -25.65
C GLY A 417 -23.61 3.34 -24.81
N ARG A 418 -24.20 2.26 -25.34
CA ARG A 418 -24.49 1.04 -24.55
C ARG A 418 -23.42 -0.04 -24.68
N ARG A 419 -22.47 0.13 -25.60
CA ARG A 419 -21.46 -0.87 -25.94
C ARG A 419 -20.11 -0.20 -26.18
N VAL A 420 -19.04 -0.97 -26.02
CA VAL A 420 -17.68 -0.60 -26.41
C VAL A 420 -17.20 -1.48 -27.56
N LEU A 421 -16.40 -0.91 -28.46
CA LEU A 421 -15.80 -1.66 -29.57
C LEU A 421 -14.62 -2.47 -29.03
N TRP A 422 -14.67 -3.79 -29.19
CA TRP A 422 -13.58 -4.69 -28.84
C TRP A 422 -13.21 -5.58 -30.02
N ARG A 423 -11.94 -5.50 -30.45
CA ARG A 423 -11.42 -6.16 -31.66
C ARG A 423 -12.23 -5.78 -32.91
N ARG A 424 -13.26 -6.58 -33.25
CA ARG A 424 -14.14 -6.37 -34.41
C ARG A 424 -15.63 -6.41 -34.04
N GLY A 425 -15.96 -6.45 -32.74
CA GLY A 425 -17.34 -6.60 -32.27
C GLY A 425 -17.70 -5.63 -31.15
N TRP A 426 -19.00 -5.42 -30.96
CA TRP A 426 -19.54 -4.56 -29.90
C TRP A 426 -19.83 -5.37 -28.64
N VAL A 427 -19.22 -4.99 -27.52
CA VAL A 427 -19.39 -5.64 -26.21
C VAL A 427 -20.24 -4.74 -25.30
N PRO A 428 -21.28 -5.27 -24.63
CA PRO A 428 -22.12 -4.48 -23.74
C PRO A 428 -21.34 -3.82 -22.59
N VAL A 429 -21.67 -2.56 -22.29
CA VAL A 429 -21.26 -1.91 -21.04
C VAL A 429 -22.19 -2.40 -19.93
N ARG A 430 -21.62 -2.92 -18.85
CA ARG A 430 -22.38 -3.33 -17.67
C ARG A 430 -22.62 -2.11 -16.80
N GLU A 431 -23.87 -1.90 -16.41
CA GLU A 431 -24.22 -0.93 -15.37
C GLU A 431 -24.38 -1.66 -14.04
N ALA A 432 -23.92 -1.05 -12.95
CA ALA A 432 -24.23 -1.48 -11.61
C ALA A 432 -24.79 -0.28 -10.83
N ASP A 433 -25.91 -0.51 -10.16
CA ASP A 433 -26.47 0.50 -9.26
C ASP A 433 -25.54 0.69 -8.07
N TYR A 434 -25.13 1.93 -7.85
CA TYR A 434 -24.41 2.34 -6.67
C TYR A 434 -25.24 3.36 -5.91
N THR A 435 -25.59 2.98 -4.69
CA THR A 435 -26.35 3.83 -3.80
C THR A 435 -25.40 4.73 -3.02
N MET A 436 -25.36 6.01 -3.39
CA MET A 436 -24.85 7.04 -2.52
C MET A 436 -26.01 7.69 -1.78
N ARG A 437 -25.95 7.70 -0.46
CA ARG A 437 -26.97 8.34 0.37
C ARG A 437 -26.48 9.73 0.80
N TYR A 438 -27.25 10.75 0.44
CA TYR A 438 -26.94 12.15 0.70
C TYR A 438 -27.81 12.67 1.85
N ARG A 439 -27.33 13.71 2.53
CA ARG A 439 -28.13 14.51 3.47
C ARG A 439 -28.25 15.96 2.98
N VAL A 440 -29.44 16.52 2.87
CA VAL A 440 -29.63 17.98 2.63
C VAL A 440 -29.41 18.70 3.95
N LEU A 441 -28.66 19.81 3.91
CA LEU A 441 -28.32 20.63 5.08
C LEU A 441 -27.69 19.82 6.23
N GLY A 442 -27.08 18.66 5.92
CA GLY A 442 -26.43 17.78 6.90
C GLY A 442 -27.37 16.91 7.76
N ILE A 443 -28.69 17.13 7.70
CA ILE A 443 -29.65 16.50 8.63
C ILE A 443 -30.81 15.75 7.95
N LEU A 444 -31.28 16.20 6.78
CA LEU A 444 -32.44 15.58 6.12
C LEU A 444 -31.98 14.48 5.15
N PRO A 445 -32.38 13.21 5.33
CA PRO A 445 -32.02 12.16 4.39
C PRO A 445 -32.72 12.40 3.05
N ILE A 446 -31.95 12.49 1.96
CA ILE A 446 -32.51 12.38 0.61
C ILE A 446 -32.70 10.90 0.33
N PRO A 447 -33.76 10.48 -0.39
CA PRO A 447 -33.78 9.16 -0.99
C PRO A 447 -32.47 8.89 -1.73
N PRO A 448 -31.96 7.65 -1.70
CA PRO A 448 -30.70 7.30 -2.34
C PRO A 448 -30.72 7.76 -3.80
N LEU A 449 -29.85 8.72 -4.13
CA LEU A 449 -29.57 9.05 -5.52
C LEU A 449 -28.71 7.91 -6.05
N GLY A 450 -29.37 6.95 -6.70
CA GLY A 450 -28.71 5.86 -7.39
C GLY A 450 -27.80 6.46 -8.47
N GLN A 451 -26.49 6.39 -8.26
CA GLN A 451 -25.54 6.61 -9.33
C GLN A 451 -25.27 5.26 -10.00
N LYS A 452 -25.45 5.21 -11.32
CA LYS A 452 -25.04 4.06 -12.09
C LYS A 452 -23.54 4.14 -12.34
N ARG A 453 -22.80 3.14 -11.87
CA ARG A 453 -21.40 2.93 -12.28
C ARG A 453 -21.39 2.06 -13.52
N ARG A 454 -20.53 2.41 -14.47
CA ARG A 454 -20.37 1.70 -15.73
C ARG A 454 -19.09 0.89 -15.70
N TYR A 455 -19.13 -0.28 -16.31
CA TYR A 455 -18.01 -1.20 -16.40
C TYR A 455 -17.92 -1.69 -17.85
N THR A 456 -16.76 -1.54 -18.44
CA THR A 456 -16.45 -2.17 -19.73
C THR A 456 -15.87 -3.55 -19.46
N LEU A 457 -15.47 -4.26 -20.52
CA LEU A 457 -14.73 -5.50 -20.35
C LEU A 457 -13.36 -5.32 -19.66
N HIS A 458 -12.79 -4.10 -19.69
CA HIS A 458 -11.49 -3.79 -19.10
C HIS A 458 -11.60 -3.48 -17.61
N GLY A 459 -12.67 -2.81 -17.20
CA GLY A 459 -12.93 -2.53 -15.78
C GLY A 459 -13.85 -1.34 -15.55
N PRO A 460 -13.82 -0.72 -14.35
CA PRO A 460 -14.61 0.46 -14.06
C PRO A 460 -14.33 1.62 -15.02
N VAL A 461 -15.40 2.27 -15.47
CA VAL A 461 -15.32 3.51 -16.24
C VAL A 461 -15.04 4.68 -15.30
N VAL A 462 -13.95 5.39 -15.57
CA VAL A 462 -13.50 6.59 -14.83
C VAL A 462 -13.82 7.89 -15.56
N ALA A 463 -14.00 7.86 -16.88
CA ALA A 463 -14.51 8.98 -17.66
C ALA A 463 -15.49 8.52 -18.74
N TRP A 464 -16.53 9.32 -18.99
CA TRP A 464 -17.57 9.02 -19.95
C TRP A 464 -17.86 10.24 -20.83
N ASP A 465 -17.36 10.19 -22.06
CA ASP A 465 -17.47 11.25 -23.05
C ASP A 465 -18.31 10.77 -24.24
N ALA A 466 -19.63 10.83 -24.08
CA ALA A 466 -20.58 10.41 -25.11
C ALA A 466 -20.46 11.25 -26.39
N LYS A 467 -20.06 12.53 -26.28
CA LYS A 467 -19.91 13.44 -27.42
C LYS A 467 -18.81 12.97 -28.36
N HIS A 468 -17.68 12.54 -27.81
CA HIS A 468 -16.55 12.02 -28.59
C HIS A 468 -16.58 10.50 -28.73
N ARG A 469 -17.66 9.84 -28.30
CA ARG A 469 -17.82 8.39 -28.28
C ARG A 469 -16.63 7.69 -27.61
N LEU A 470 -16.21 8.20 -26.46
CA LEU A 470 -15.06 7.72 -25.70
C LEU A 470 -15.46 7.41 -24.25
N ALA A 471 -14.97 6.29 -23.73
CA ALA A 471 -14.94 6.00 -22.30
C ALA A 471 -13.52 5.68 -21.87
N LEU A 472 -13.09 6.22 -20.74
CA LEU A 472 -11.83 5.80 -20.11
C LEU A 472 -12.18 4.76 -19.04
N SER A 473 -11.58 3.58 -19.12
CA SER A 473 -11.75 2.51 -18.14
C SER A 473 -10.40 2.10 -17.56
N VAL A 474 -10.39 1.69 -16.29
CA VAL A 474 -9.17 1.27 -15.59
C VAL A 474 -9.21 -0.23 -15.37
N ARG A 475 -8.09 -0.90 -15.67
CA ARG A 475 -7.89 -2.30 -15.34
C ARG A 475 -6.88 -2.41 -14.21
N TRP A 476 -7.32 -3.00 -13.10
CA TRP A 476 -6.52 -3.37 -11.94
C TRP A 476 -6.65 -4.87 -11.72
#